data_AF-A0A2T5P7P1-F1
#
_entry.id   AF-A0A2T5P7P1-F1
#
_cell.length_a   1.000
_cell.length_b   1.000
_cell.length_c   1.000
_cell.angle_alpha   90.00
_cell.angle_beta   90.00
_cell.angle_gamma   90.00
#
_symmetry.space_group_name_H-M   'P 1'
#
loop_
_entity.id
_entity.type
_entity.pdbx_description
1 polymer ?
#
loop_
_entity_poly.entity_id
_entity_poly.type
_entity_poly.pdbx_seq_one_letter_code
_entity_poly.pdbx_strand_id
1 'polypeptide(L)'
;MRKTTTAAVLGLLLALGCAPAQADELRQRLCELYRERLKSYQLDGVWRQDPATGRREKMDAREARAVIEDARESVKIFCNEQGVVR
;
A
#
# COMPACT_ATOMS: atom_id res chain seq x y z
N MET A 1 -27.65 -29.70 -42.61
CA MET A 1 -26.19 -29.62 -42.40
C MET A 1 -25.94 -28.74 -41.18
N ARG A 2 -25.33 -29.30 -40.13
CA ARG A 2 -24.86 -28.57 -38.94
C ARG A 2 -23.68 -27.67 -39.32
N LYS A 3 -23.59 -26.47 -38.75
CA LYS A 3 -22.31 -25.93 -38.25
C LYS A 3 -22.58 -24.79 -37.26
N THR A 4 -22.31 -25.13 -36.01
CA THR A 4 -22.26 -24.33 -34.79
C THR A 4 -21.19 -23.26 -34.87
N THR A 5 -21.58 -21.99 -34.80
CA THR A 5 -20.68 -20.82 -34.71
C THR A 5 -21.05 -19.97 -33.49
N THR A 6 -20.98 -20.55 -32.29
CA THR A 6 -21.26 -19.84 -31.02
C THR A 6 -20.26 -20.19 -29.91
N ALA A 7 -19.10 -20.77 -30.24
CA ALA A 7 -18.11 -21.17 -29.25
C ALA A 7 -16.95 -20.17 -29.07
N ALA A 8 -16.74 -19.24 -30.00
CA ALA A 8 -15.53 -18.41 -30.01
C ALA A 8 -15.60 -17.14 -29.13
N VAL A 9 -16.78 -16.72 -28.68
CA VAL A 9 -16.94 -15.46 -27.92
C VAL A 9 -16.81 -15.67 -26.40
N LEU A 10 -17.03 -16.89 -25.89
CA LEU A 10 -16.98 -17.17 -24.44
C LEU A 10 -15.56 -17.31 -23.87
N GLY A 11 -14.53 -17.52 -24.70
CA GLY A 11 -13.16 -17.69 -24.23
C GLY A 11 -12.47 -16.40 -23.78
N LEU A 12 -12.90 -15.24 -24.28
CA LEU A 12 -12.21 -13.96 -24.05
C LEU A 12 -12.59 -13.29 -22.72
N LEU A 13 -13.72 -13.67 -22.12
CA LEU A 13 -14.22 -13.08 -20.86
C LEU A 13 -13.56 -13.67 -19.60
N LEU A 14 -12.95 -14.86 -19.70
CA LEU A 14 -12.27 -15.52 -18.58
C LEU A 14 -10.84 -15.02 -18.34
N ALA A 15 -10.23 -14.31 -19.30
CA ALA A 15 -8.86 -13.81 -19.19
C ALA A 15 -8.72 -12.53 -18.33
N LEU A 16 -9.82 -11.85 -18.00
CA LEU A 16 -9.83 -10.61 -17.21
C LEU A 16 -10.01 -10.84 -15.70
N GLY A 17 -10.24 -12.08 -15.26
CA GLY A 17 -10.54 -12.41 -13.85
C GLY A 17 -9.33 -12.59 -12.93
N CYS A 18 -8.10 -12.59 -13.44
CA CYS A 18 -6.88 -12.90 -12.66
C CYS A 18 -6.15 -11.68 -12.06
N ALA A 19 -6.71 -10.48 -12.15
CA ALA A 19 -6.11 -9.27 -11.57
C ALA A 19 -6.28 -9.07 -10.03
N PRO A 20 -7.26 -9.67 -9.29
CA PRO A 20 -7.49 -9.27 -7.90
C PRO A 20 -6.40 -9.76 -6.93
N ALA A 21 -5.80 -10.93 -7.18
CA ALA A 21 -4.81 -11.51 -6.27
C ALA A 21 -3.53 -10.64 -6.13
N GLN A 22 -3.09 -10.02 -7.22
CA GLN A 22 -1.89 -9.15 -7.20
C GLN A 22 -2.15 -7.83 -6.48
N ALA A 23 -3.37 -7.28 -6.61
CA ALA A 23 -3.75 -6.05 -5.91
C ALA A 23 -3.86 -6.26 -4.40
N ASP A 24 -4.41 -7.40 -3.96
CA ASP A 24 -4.50 -7.75 -2.54
C ASP A 24 -3.13 -8.02 -1.93
N GLU A 25 -2.23 -8.73 -2.63
CA GLU A 25 -0.87 -8.98 -2.15
C GLU A 25 -0.05 -7.68 -2.03
N LEU A 26 -0.14 -6.79 -3.03
CA LEU A 26 0.50 -5.48 -2.98
C LEU A 26 -0.03 -4.64 -1.80
N ARG A 27 -1.36 -4.63 -1.60
CA ARG A 27 -1.98 -3.91 -0.49
C ARG A 27 -1.48 -4.45 0.86
N GLN A 28 -1.39 -5.77 1.02
CA GLN A 28 -0.90 -6.37 2.26
C GLN A 28 0.54 -5.97 2.55
N ARG A 29 1.43 -6.03 1.54
CA ARG A 29 2.83 -5.60 1.68
C ARG A 29 2.95 -4.11 2.06
N LEU A 30 2.12 -3.25 1.45
CA LEU A 30 2.10 -1.82 1.78
C LEU A 30 1.60 -1.58 3.21
N CYS A 31 0.54 -2.30 3.63
CA CYS A 31 0.05 -2.23 5.00
C CYS A 31 1.16 -2.57 6.01
N GLU A 32 1.86 -3.70 5.80
CA GLU A 32 2.97 -4.12 6.67
C GLU A 32 4.09 -3.07 6.71
N LEU A 33 4.52 -2.58 5.53
CA LEU A 33 5.55 -1.54 5.41
C LEU A 33 5.20 -0.29 6.23
N TYR A 34 3.99 0.25 6.08
CA TYR A 34 3.59 1.47 6.79
C TYR A 34 3.40 1.23 8.29
N ARG A 35 2.95 0.04 8.71
CA ARG A 35 2.88 -0.31 10.15
C ARG A 35 4.27 -0.39 10.78
N GLU A 36 5.23 -1.02 10.11
CA GLU A 36 6.61 -1.09 10.60
C GLU A 36 7.26 0.30 10.65
N ARG A 37 7.04 1.11 9.63
CA ARG A 37 7.54 2.49 9.59
C ARG A 37 6.96 3.34 10.71
N LEU A 38 5.65 3.27 10.94
CA LEU A 38 5.00 3.98 12.03
C LEU A 38 5.54 3.54 13.40
N LYS A 39 5.75 2.24 13.58
CA LYS A 39 6.35 1.68 14.81
C LYS A 39 7.78 2.21 15.02
N SER A 40 8.61 2.23 13.98
CA SER A 40 9.96 2.80 14.08
C SER A 40 9.93 4.29 14.42
N TYR A 41 9.03 5.07 13.82
CA TYR A 41 8.91 6.50 14.18
C TYR A 41 8.52 6.73 15.64
N GLN A 42 7.68 5.85 16.21
CA GLN A 42 7.29 5.93 17.62
C GLN A 42 8.43 5.58 18.58
N LEU A 43 9.29 4.62 18.21
CA LEU A 43 10.40 4.15 19.05
C LEU A 43 11.66 5.01 18.89
N ASP A 44 12.05 5.26 17.64
CA ASP A 44 13.35 5.83 17.29
C ASP A 44 13.26 7.31 16.90
N GLY A 45 12.05 7.81 16.67
CA GLY A 45 11.78 9.10 16.03
C GLY A 45 11.97 9.06 14.52
N VAL A 46 11.72 10.19 13.86
CA VAL A 46 11.85 10.32 12.41
C VAL A 46 13.25 10.82 12.06
N TRP A 47 13.87 10.19 11.07
CA TRP A 47 15.19 10.56 10.56
C TRP A 47 15.08 11.04 9.12
N ARG A 48 15.69 12.18 8.83
CA ARG A 48 15.86 12.74 7.50
C ARG A 48 17.27 12.41 7.01
N GLN A 49 17.42 12.18 5.72
CA GLN A 49 18.72 12.20 5.05
C GLN A 49 18.81 13.46 4.21
N ASP A 50 19.87 14.25 4.42
CA ASP A 50 20.22 15.36 3.54
C ASP A 50 20.65 14.79 2.17
N PRO A 51 19.98 15.13 1.07
CA PRO A 51 20.30 14.60 -0.25
C PRO A 51 21.63 15.14 -0.81
N ALA A 52 22.08 16.32 -0.36
CA ALA A 52 23.33 16.92 -0.80
C ALA A 52 24.55 16.31 -0.09
N THR A 53 24.42 16.02 1.21
CA THR A 53 25.55 15.55 2.03
C THR A 53 25.47 14.07 2.42
N GLY A 54 24.33 13.42 2.21
CA GLY A 54 24.04 12.05 2.65
C GLY A 54 23.92 11.90 4.17
N ARG A 55 24.10 12.99 4.94
CA ARG A 55 24.05 12.96 6.40
C ARG A 55 22.64 12.66 6.88
N ARG A 56 22.55 11.84 7.92
CA ARG A 56 21.29 11.56 8.61
C ARG A 56 21.17 12.44 9.84
N GLU A 57 20.02 13.07 9.98
CA GLU A 57 19.67 13.88 11.13
C GLU A 57 18.29 13.48 11.67
N LYS A 58 18.13 13.55 12.99
CA LYS A 58 16.85 13.29 13.63
C LYS A 58 15.99 14.55 13.48
N MET A 59 14.80 14.39 12.93
CA MET A 59 13.86 15.50 12.72
C MET A 59 13.38 16.02 14.08
N ASP A 60 13.10 17.31 14.15
CA ASP A 60 12.52 17.89 15.35
C ASP A 60 11.08 17.38 15.58
N ALA A 61 10.55 17.58 16.79
CA ALA A 61 9.23 17.05 17.15
C ALA A 61 8.08 17.62 16.29
N ARG A 62 8.20 18.85 15.79
CA ARG A 62 7.16 19.47 14.95
C ARG A 62 7.20 18.90 13.54
N GLU A 63 8.37 18.81 12.93
CA GLU A 63 8.54 18.23 11.61
C GLU A 63 8.21 16.72 11.61
N ALA A 64 8.66 15.99 12.64
CA ALA A 64 8.39 14.57 12.79
C ALA A 64 6.89 14.27 12.92
N ARG A 65 6.11 15.16 13.54
CA ARG A 65 4.66 14.98 13.72
C ARG A 65 3.93 14.87 12.39
N ALA A 66 4.26 15.73 11.42
CA ALA A 66 3.64 15.68 10.10
C ALA A 66 3.90 14.34 9.40
N VAL A 67 5.14 13.85 9.46
CA VAL A 67 5.54 12.57 8.86
C VAL A 67 4.87 11.38 9.56
N ILE A 68 4.70 11.45 10.88
CA ILE A 68 4.01 10.41 11.66
C ILE A 68 2.52 10.36 11.31
N GLU A 69 1.85 11.52 11.18
CA GLU A 69 0.43 11.54 10.79
C GLU A 69 0.21 11.04 9.36
N ASP A 70 1.09 11.39 8.42
CA ASP A 70 1.05 10.86 7.04
C ASP A 70 1.22 9.33 7.01
N ALA A 71 2.15 8.80 7.81
CA ALA A 71 2.32 7.36 7.96
C ALA A 71 1.07 6.69 8.58
N ARG A 72 0.41 7.32 9.57
CA ARG A 72 -0.86 6.84 10.13
C ARG A 72 -1.98 6.83 9.10
N GLU A 73 -2.06 7.86 8.28
CA GLU A 73 -3.05 7.92 7.20
C GLU A 73 -2.81 6.82 6.16
N SER A 74 -1.55 6.60 5.78
CA SER A 74 -1.17 5.50 4.90
C SER A 74 -1.55 4.13 5.48
N VAL A 75 -1.30 3.88 6.77
CA VAL A 75 -1.78 2.66 7.46
C VAL A 75 -3.30 2.54 7.31
N LYS A 76 -4.05 3.61 7.57
CA LYS A 76 -5.52 3.58 7.45
C LYS A 76 -6.00 3.22 6.04
N ILE A 77 -5.33 3.75 5.00
CA ILE A 77 -5.65 3.50 3.59
C ILE A 77 -5.32 2.05 3.21
N PHE A 78 -4.09 1.60 3.47
CA PHE A 78 -3.61 0.31 2.97
C PHE A 78 -4.04 -0.87 3.84
N CYS A 79 -4.23 -0.66 5.14
CA CYS A 79 -4.69 -1.71 6.06
C CYS A 79 -6.21 -1.82 6.18
N ASN A 80 -6.98 -1.02 5.43
CA ASN A 80 -8.45 -0.96 5.51
C ASN A 80 -8.98 -0.64 6.92
N GLU A 81 -8.24 0.11 7.75
CA GLU A 81 -8.74 0.52 9.08
C GLU A 81 -9.88 1.56 9.00
N GLN A 82 -10.15 2.13 7.82
CA GLN A 82 -11.35 2.95 7.56
C GLN A 82 -12.57 2.14 7.09
N GLY A 83 -12.42 0.83 6.85
CA GLY A 83 -13.38 0.00 6.13
C GLY A 83 -14.13 -1.05 6.98
N VAL A 84 -13.96 -1.08 8.30
CA VAL A 84 -14.75 -1.97 9.17
C VAL A 84 -15.98 -1.23 9.68
N VAL A 85 -16.95 -1.00 8.80
CA VAL A 85 -18.36 -1.03 9.21
C VAL A 85 -18.69 -2.53 9.27
N ARG A 86 -18.62 -3.09 10.48
CA ARG A 86 -19.19 -4.40 10.79
C ARG A 86 -20.67 -4.25 11.10
#